data_AF-A0A1R3HZQ8-F1
#
_entry.id   AF-A0A1R3HZQ8-F1
#
_cell.length_a   1.000
_cell.length_b   1.000
_cell.length_c   1.000
_cell.angle_alpha   90.00
_cell.angle_beta   90.00
_cell.angle_gamma   90.00
#
_symmetry.space_group_name_H-M   'P 1'
#
loop_
_entity.id
_entity.type
_entity.pdbx_description
1 polymer ?
#
loop_
_entity_poly.entity_id
_entity_poly.type
_entity_poly.pdbx_seq_one_letter_code
_entity_poly.pdbx_strand_id
1 'polypeptide(L)'
;MGRVLEKLLLVGVLWLEVVVGAEYVKYKDPNQPVAARIKDLMSRMTLAEKIGQMVQIDRTVATEQIMRDYSIGSVLSGGGSAPLPEARAEDWVNMINAFQNGSLSSRLGIPMIYGIDAVHGHNNVYNATIFPHNVGLGATRQA
;
A
#
# COMPACT_ATOMS: atom_id res chain seq x y z
N MET A 1 -59.71 12.52 -10.01
CA MET A 1 -58.83 11.33 -10.13
C MET A 1 -57.57 11.59 -10.97
N GLY A 2 -57.60 12.39 -12.04
CA GLY A 2 -56.44 12.61 -12.94
C GLY A 2 -55.22 13.36 -12.34
N ARG A 3 -55.41 14.38 -11.49
CA ARG A 3 -54.31 15.18 -10.92
C ARG A 3 -53.45 14.46 -9.88
N VAL A 4 -53.94 13.35 -9.31
CA VAL A 4 -53.19 12.53 -8.33
C VAL A 4 -52.32 11.52 -9.07
N LEU A 5 -52.77 11.04 -10.23
CA LEU A 5 -52.01 10.12 -11.09
C LEU A 5 -50.79 10.81 -11.73
N GLU A 6 -50.91 12.06 -12.18
CA GLU A 6 -49.77 12.84 -12.72
C GLU A 6 -48.69 13.10 -11.66
N LYS A 7 -49.09 13.39 -10.41
CA LYS A 7 -48.13 13.60 -9.30
C LYS A 7 -47.43 12.30 -8.89
N LEU A 8 -48.11 11.15 -8.97
CA LEU A 8 -47.51 9.84 -8.70
C LEU A 8 -46.53 9.41 -9.81
N LEU A 9 -46.83 9.75 -11.08
CA LEU A 9 -45.94 9.52 -12.22
C LEU A 9 -44.68 10.40 -12.16
N LEU A 10 -44.79 11.67 -11.79
CA LEU A 10 -43.65 12.58 -11.64
C LEU A 10 -42.72 12.20 -10.48
N VAL A 11 -43.24 11.66 -9.38
CA VAL A 11 -42.41 11.17 -8.27
C VAL A 11 -41.71 9.86 -8.66
N GLY A 12 -42.36 8.96 -9.40
CA GLY A 12 -41.75 7.70 -9.85
C GLY A 12 -40.57 7.87 -10.82
N VAL A 13 -40.60 8.91 -11.66
CA VAL A 13 -39.49 9.23 -12.59
C VAL A 13 -38.27 9.82 -11.85
N LEU A 14 -38.48 10.53 -10.73
CA LEU A 14 -37.40 11.13 -9.94
C LEU A 14 -36.60 10.12 -9.08
N TRP A 15 -37.10 8.90 -8.87
CA TRP A 15 -36.38 7.85 -8.11
C TRP A 15 -35.46 7.00 -8.98
N LEU A 16 -35.50 7.12 -10.31
CA LEU A 16 -34.69 6.29 -11.21
C LEU A 16 -33.30 6.86 -11.52
N GLU A 17 -33.03 8.14 -11.20
CA GLU A 17 -31.78 8.81 -11.61
C GLU A 17 -30.68 8.86 -10.52
N VAL A 18 -30.90 8.30 -9.33
CA VAL A 18 -29.88 8.30 -8.27
C VAL A 18 -29.44 6.89 -7.91
N VAL A 19 -29.01 6.14 -8.92
CA VAL A 19 -28.02 5.08 -8.72
C VAL A 19 -26.71 5.58 -9.28
N VAL A 20 -26.03 6.45 -8.52
CA VAL A 20 -24.60 6.71 -8.72
C VAL A 20 -23.90 5.41 -8.31
N GLY A 21 -23.81 4.47 -9.24
CA GLY A 21 -23.01 3.27 -9.08
C GLY A 21 -21.56 3.69 -8.89
N ALA A 22 -20.90 3.18 -7.85
CA ALA A 22 -19.46 3.36 -7.69
C ALA A 22 -18.76 2.99 -9.00
N GLU A 23 -17.95 3.89 -9.54
CA GLU A 23 -17.20 3.64 -10.78
C GLU A 23 -16.41 2.34 -10.61
N TYR A 24 -16.56 1.40 -11.54
CA TYR A 24 -15.81 0.15 -11.50
C TYR A 24 -14.32 0.44 -11.76
N VAL A 25 -13.50 0.27 -10.72
CA VAL A 25 -12.06 0.52 -10.77
C VAL A 25 -11.31 -0.79 -10.99
N LYS A 26 -10.93 -1.07 -12.24
CA LYS A 26 -10.32 -2.35 -12.65
C LYS A 26 -9.06 -2.70 -11.87
N TYR A 27 -8.17 -1.75 -11.55
CA TYR A 27 -6.95 -2.07 -10.79
C TYR A 27 -7.23 -2.56 -9.36
N LYS A 28 -8.41 -2.26 -8.80
CA LYS A 28 -8.83 -2.75 -7.47
C LYS A 28 -9.52 -4.12 -7.50
N ASP A 29 -9.88 -4.63 -8.68
CA ASP A 29 -10.50 -5.95 -8.82
C ASP A 29 -9.43 -7.07 -8.76
N PRO A 30 -9.41 -7.92 -7.72
CA PRO A 30 -8.42 -8.98 -7.58
C PRO A 30 -8.60 -10.11 -8.62
N ASN A 31 -9.74 -10.19 -9.30
CA ASN A 31 -10.02 -11.21 -10.32
C ASN A 31 -9.46 -10.83 -11.70
N GLN A 32 -8.98 -9.60 -11.88
CA GLN A 32 -8.40 -9.16 -13.14
C GLN A 32 -6.93 -9.59 -13.25
N PRO A 33 -6.45 -9.94 -14.47
CA PRO A 33 -5.04 -10.22 -14.69
C PRO A 33 -4.14 -9.07 -14.22
N VAL A 34 -3.00 -9.38 -13.62
CA VAL A 34 -2.06 -8.38 -13.08
C VAL A 34 -1.71 -7.32 -14.13
N ALA A 35 -1.41 -7.71 -15.37
CA ALA A 35 -1.11 -6.77 -16.45
C ALA A 35 -2.26 -5.81 -16.77
N ALA A 36 -3.51 -6.27 -16.67
CA ALA A 36 -4.69 -5.43 -16.88
C ALA A 36 -4.87 -4.44 -15.73
N ARG A 37 -4.61 -4.86 -14.49
CA ARG A 37 -4.63 -3.99 -13.29
C ARG A 37 -3.54 -2.92 -13.37
N ILE A 38 -2.32 -3.29 -13.78
CA ILE A 38 -1.20 -2.36 -14.00
C ILE A 38 -1.56 -1.33 -15.07
N LYS A 39 -2.07 -1.77 -16.22
CA LYS A 39 -2.43 -0.86 -17.32
C LYS A 39 -3.50 0.15 -16.90
N ASP A 40 -4.54 -0.30 -16.20
CA ASP A 40 -5.59 0.58 -15.65
C ASP A 40 -5.01 1.56 -14.63
N LEU A 41 -4.23 1.09 -13.65
CA LEU A 41 -3.60 1.95 -12.63
C LEU A 41 -2.69 3.02 -13.26
N MET A 42 -1.77 2.61 -14.14
CA MET A 42 -0.80 3.52 -14.78
C MET A 42 -1.48 4.61 -15.63
N SER A 43 -2.66 4.30 -16.20
CA SER A 43 -3.45 5.27 -16.96
C SER A 43 -4.13 6.31 -16.08
N ARG A 44 -4.38 5.98 -14.79
CA ARG A 44 -5.00 6.86 -13.80
C ARG A 44 -3.99 7.71 -13.02
N MET A 45 -2.70 7.38 -13.08
CA MET A 45 -1.63 8.07 -12.36
C MET A 45 -1.22 9.38 -13.04
N THR A 46 -1.12 10.43 -12.23
CA THR A 46 -0.40 11.67 -12.54
C THR A 46 1.10 11.41 -12.66
N LEU A 47 1.84 12.37 -13.22
CA LEU A 47 3.31 12.29 -13.24
C LEU A 47 3.91 12.26 -11.83
N ALA A 48 3.37 13.05 -10.90
CA ALA A 48 3.83 13.09 -9.52
C ALA A 48 3.69 11.73 -8.82
N GLU A 49 2.56 11.05 -8.99
CA GLU A 49 2.37 9.70 -8.43
C GLU A 49 3.32 8.67 -9.06
N LYS A 50 3.63 8.78 -10.36
CA LYS A 50 4.61 7.90 -11.02
C LYS A 50 6.00 8.10 -10.44
N ILE A 51 6.40 9.36 -10.23
CA ILE A 51 7.66 9.70 -9.58
C ILE A 51 7.66 9.16 -8.14
N GLY A 52 6.59 9.39 -7.38
CA GLY A 52 6.45 8.88 -6.01
C GLY A 52 6.65 7.37 -5.92
N GLN A 53 6.08 6.60 -6.86
CA GLN A 53 6.26 5.15 -6.92
C GLN A 53 7.70 4.70 -7.20
N MET A 54 8.54 5.54 -7.80
CA MET A 54 9.96 5.27 -8.05
C MET A 54 10.87 5.69 -6.88
N VAL A 55 10.31 6.31 -5.83
CA VAL A 55 11.07 6.75 -4.66
C VAL A 55 10.99 5.73 -3.54
N GLN A 56 12.16 5.38 -3.01
CA GLN A 56 12.31 4.69 -1.74
C GLN A 56 12.92 5.66 -0.72
N ILE A 57 12.26 5.85 0.42
CA ILE A 57 12.75 6.71 1.52
C ILE A 57 13.16 5.87 2.74
N ASP A 58 14.05 6.40 3.57
CA ASP A 58 14.34 5.80 4.87
C ASP A 58 13.19 6.04 5.86
N ARG A 59 12.89 5.06 6.72
CA ARG A 59 11.84 5.16 7.75
C ARG A 59 11.98 6.36 8.67
N THR A 60 13.17 6.91 8.84
CA THR A 60 13.43 8.05 9.74
C THR A 60 12.78 9.34 9.28
N VAL A 61 12.56 9.48 7.96
CA VAL A 61 11.85 10.61 7.37
C VAL A 61 10.41 10.28 6.98
N ALA A 62 9.99 9.02 7.09
CA ALA A 62 8.63 8.60 6.75
C ALA A 62 7.61 9.04 7.81
N THR A 63 6.48 9.56 7.35
CA THR A 63 5.29 9.84 8.17
C THR A 63 4.05 9.48 7.35
N GLU A 64 2.91 9.23 8.00
CA GLU A 64 1.66 8.94 7.27
C GLU A 64 1.31 10.05 6.26
N GLN A 65 1.57 11.30 6.64
CA GLN A 65 1.37 12.46 5.79
C GLN A 65 2.30 12.43 4.56
N ILE A 66 3.59 12.17 4.73
CA ILE A 66 4.53 12.08 3.60
C ILE A 66 4.13 10.95 2.64
N MET A 67 3.74 9.80 3.19
CA MET A 67 3.29 8.67 2.37
C MET A 67 2.06 9.03 1.54
N ARG A 68 1.08 9.73 2.14
CA ARG A 68 -0.14 10.18 1.47
C ARG A 68 0.13 11.25 0.42
N ASP A 69 0.80 12.33 0.82
CA ASP A 69 0.90 13.57 0.03
C ASP A 69 1.83 13.40 -1.18
N TYR A 70 2.85 12.53 -1.07
CA TYR A 70 3.83 12.28 -2.13
C TYR A 70 3.68 10.93 -2.84
N SER A 71 2.71 10.09 -2.44
CA SER A 71 2.46 8.77 -3.06
C SER A 71 3.73 7.89 -3.16
N ILE A 72 4.53 7.91 -2.09
CA ILE A 72 5.81 7.21 -1.99
C ILE A 72 5.63 5.70 -2.23
N GLY A 73 6.42 5.13 -3.13
CA GLY A 73 6.34 3.72 -3.51
C GLY A 73 6.97 2.76 -2.52
N SER A 74 8.02 3.19 -1.82
CA SER A 74 8.72 2.33 -0.88
C SER A 74 9.32 3.06 0.33
N VAL A 75 9.38 2.35 1.45
CA VAL A 75 10.14 2.74 2.64
C VAL A 75 11.14 1.63 2.96
N LEU A 76 12.30 1.95 3.52
CA LEU A 76 13.20 0.94 4.09
C LEU A 76 13.63 1.24 5.52
N SER A 77 14.08 0.20 6.21
CA SER A 77 15.01 0.31 7.34
C SER A 77 16.40 -0.11 6.91
N GLY A 78 17.35 0.83 6.90
CA GLY A 78 18.77 0.49 6.82
C GLY A 78 19.27 -0.25 8.07
N GLY A 79 20.52 -0.73 8.05
CA GLY A 79 21.14 -1.43 9.18
C GLY A 79 21.07 -0.64 10.49
N GLY A 80 20.46 -1.24 11.53
CA GLY A 80 20.26 -0.61 12.83
C GLY A 80 19.11 0.40 12.91
N SER A 81 18.39 0.67 11.82
CA SER A 81 17.26 1.59 11.78
C SER A 81 15.98 0.93 12.30
N ALA A 82 15.96 0.64 13.60
CA ALA A 82 14.82 0.06 14.31
C ALA A 82 13.79 1.14 14.76
N PRO A 83 12.55 0.75 15.07
CA PRO A 83 11.54 1.67 15.63
C PRO A 83 11.96 2.24 16.99
N LEU A 84 12.55 1.39 17.83
CA LEU A 84 12.98 1.67 19.21
C LEU A 84 14.03 0.63 19.68
N PRO A 85 14.79 0.90 20.76
CA PRO A 85 15.74 -0.07 21.31
C PRO A 85 15.06 -1.39 21.69
N GLU A 86 15.65 -2.51 21.29
CA GLU A 86 15.09 -3.86 21.52
C GLU A 86 13.65 -4.07 20.98
N ALA A 87 13.30 -3.37 19.89
CA ALA A 87 11.99 -3.47 19.26
C ALA A 87 11.57 -4.91 18.94
N ARG A 88 10.39 -5.29 19.44
CA ARG A 88 9.76 -6.59 19.20
C ARG A 88 9.03 -6.56 17.86
N ALA A 89 8.61 -7.74 17.38
CA ALA A 89 7.88 -7.87 16.12
C ALA A 89 6.64 -6.95 16.04
N GLU A 90 5.91 -6.78 17.14
CA GLU A 90 4.74 -5.90 17.19
C GLU A 90 5.08 -4.43 16.94
N ASP A 91 6.21 -3.93 17.47
CA ASP A 91 6.66 -2.54 17.27
C ASP A 91 6.95 -2.27 15.79
N TRP A 92 7.57 -3.24 15.11
CA TRP A 92 7.82 -3.20 13.67
C TRP A 92 6.52 -3.20 12.87
N VAL A 93 5.59 -4.10 13.19
CA VAL A 93 4.28 -4.19 12.52
C VAL A 93 3.50 -2.89 12.69
N ASN A 94 3.46 -2.33 13.90
CA ASN A 94 2.74 -1.08 14.18
C ASN A 94 3.33 0.10 13.40
N MET A 95 4.66 0.23 13.36
CA MET A 95 5.34 1.26 12.58
C MET A 95 5.03 1.13 11.08
N ILE A 96 5.15 -0.08 10.52
CA ILE A 96 4.90 -0.33 9.10
C ILE A 96 3.44 -0.06 8.75
N ASN A 97 2.49 -0.49 9.60
CA ASN A 97 1.06 -0.25 9.40
C ASN A 97 0.71 1.24 9.39
N ALA A 98 1.36 2.07 10.21
CA ALA A 98 1.16 3.52 10.17
C ALA A 98 1.54 4.08 8.78
N PHE A 99 2.72 3.76 8.27
CA PHE A 99 3.14 4.20 6.92
C PHE A 99 2.25 3.63 5.81
N GLN A 100 1.79 2.39 5.96
CA GLN A 100 0.85 1.75 5.04
C GLN A 100 -0.48 2.49 5.01
N ASN A 101 -1.03 2.87 6.16
CA ASN A 101 -2.27 3.64 6.28
C ASN A 101 -2.15 4.98 5.55
N GLY A 102 -1.02 5.68 5.71
CA GLY A 102 -0.71 6.89 4.95
C GLY A 102 -0.79 6.65 3.44
N SER A 103 -0.13 5.61 2.94
CA SER A 103 -0.12 5.24 1.51
C SER A 103 -1.52 4.92 0.98
N LEU A 104 -2.30 4.13 1.74
CA LEU A 104 -3.66 3.72 1.38
C LEU A 104 -4.67 4.88 1.44
N SER A 105 -4.39 5.94 2.20
CA SER A 105 -5.21 7.15 2.26
C SER A 105 -4.97 8.13 1.10
N SER A 106 -3.99 7.86 0.22
CA SER A 106 -3.77 8.64 -1.00
C SER A 106 -4.90 8.47 -2.02
N ARG A 107 -4.96 9.35 -3.04
CA ARG A 107 -6.01 9.37 -4.06
C ARG A 107 -6.22 8.01 -4.76
N LEU A 108 -5.13 7.31 -5.07
CA LEU A 108 -5.18 5.98 -5.71
C LEU A 108 -5.02 4.82 -4.71
N GLY A 109 -4.67 5.11 -3.44
CA GLY A 109 -4.50 4.09 -2.42
C GLY A 109 -3.52 2.99 -2.82
N ILE A 110 -2.43 3.34 -3.50
CA ILE A 110 -1.41 2.37 -3.92
C ILE A 110 -0.62 1.96 -2.68
N PRO A 111 -0.55 0.65 -2.35
CA PRO A 111 0.23 0.19 -1.20
C PRO A 111 1.71 0.42 -1.44
N MET A 112 2.42 0.88 -0.42
CA MET A 112 3.89 0.93 -0.46
C MET A 112 4.48 -0.47 -0.19
N ILE A 113 5.72 -0.68 -0.62
CA ILE A 113 6.51 -1.86 -0.27
C ILE A 113 7.60 -1.49 0.75
N TYR A 114 7.76 -2.31 1.79
CA TYR A 114 8.76 -2.10 2.83
C TYR A 114 10.01 -2.94 2.60
N GLY A 115 11.20 -2.31 2.59
CA GLY A 115 12.49 -2.95 2.43
C GLY A 115 13.26 -3.11 3.74
N ILE A 116 14.00 -4.21 3.88
CA ILE A 116 14.95 -4.41 4.98
C ILE A 116 16.06 -5.40 4.61
N ASP A 117 17.25 -5.22 5.18
CA ASP A 117 18.41 -6.11 4.99
C ASP A 117 18.32 -7.41 5.84
N ALA A 118 17.34 -8.27 5.58
CA ALA A 118 17.23 -9.58 6.25
C ALA A 118 18.21 -10.64 5.68
N VAL A 119 19.51 -10.37 5.77
CA VAL A 119 20.55 -11.11 5.01
C VAL A 119 21.09 -12.37 5.69
N HIS A 120 20.65 -12.68 6.92
CA HIS A 120 20.99 -13.92 7.64
C HIS A 120 19.95 -14.17 8.75
N GLY A 121 18.67 -14.15 8.35
CA GLY A 121 17.53 -13.99 9.24
C GLY A 121 17.08 -12.53 9.30
N HIS A 122 16.01 -12.26 10.04
CA HIS A 122 15.48 -10.90 10.22
C HIS A 122 16.33 -10.11 11.23
N ASN A 123 17.61 -9.97 10.93
CA ASN A 123 18.71 -9.56 11.81
C ASN A 123 18.57 -8.18 12.52
N ASN A 124 17.75 -7.27 12.01
CA ASN A 124 17.44 -5.99 12.66
C ASN A 124 16.37 -6.10 13.77
N VAL A 125 15.60 -7.20 13.81
CA VAL A 125 14.55 -7.40 14.83
C VAL A 125 15.18 -8.06 16.05
N TYR A 126 14.91 -7.48 17.22
CA TYR A 126 15.42 -8.00 18.47
C TYR A 126 14.94 -9.44 18.70
N ASN A 127 15.86 -10.31 19.11
CA ASN A 127 15.61 -11.72 19.39
C ASN A 127 15.14 -12.56 18.17
N ALA A 128 15.30 -12.06 16.95
CA ALA A 128 15.10 -12.87 15.74
C ALA A 128 16.18 -13.96 15.65
N THR A 129 15.83 -15.12 15.06
CA THR A 129 16.82 -16.16 14.75
C THR A 129 17.88 -15.61 13.81
N ILE A 130 19.15 -15.75 14.21
CA ILE A 130 20.30 -15.34 13.42
C ILE A 130 20.97 -16.58 12.82
N PHE A 131 20.99 -16.64 11.50
CA PHE A 131 21.65 -17.70 10.75
C PHE A 131 23.14 -17.37 10.55
N PRO A 132 23.98 -18.39 10.26
CA PRO A 132 25.32 -18.15 9.76
C PRO A 132 25.29 -17.27 8.51
N HIS A 133 26.25 -16.37 8.36
CA HIS A 133 26.39 -15.60 7.12
C HIS A 133 26.68 -16.50 5.91
N ASN A 134 26.44 -15.96 4.72
CA ASN A 134 26.51 -16.67 3.44
C ASN A 134 27.81 -17.45 3.20
N VAL A 135 28.96 -16.96 3.67
CA VAL A 135 30.23 -17.72 3.55
C VAL A 135 30.21 -19.03 4.36
N GLY A 136 29.61 -19.02 5.55
CA GLY A 136 29.41 -20.22 6.37
C GLY A 136 28.38 -21.17 5.77
N LEU A 137 27.30 -20.63 5.19
CA LEU A 137 26.34 -21.43 4.44
C LEU A 137 26.98 -22.07 3.20
N GLY A 138 27.83 -21.33 2.47
CA GLY A 138 28.60 -21.90 1.35
C GLY A 138 29.52 -23.05 1.79
N ALA A 139 30.03 -23.02 3.02
CA ALA A 139 30.85 -24.08 3.59
C ALA A 139 30.08 -25.40 3.83
N THR A 140 28.74 -25.37 3.97
CA THR A 140 27.94 -26.57 4.23
C THR A 140 27.79 -27.47 3.00
N ARG A 141 28.00 -26.94 1.78
CA ARG A 141 27.83 -27.63 0.49
C ARG A 141 26.42 -28.20 0.27
N GLN A 142 25.40 -27.56 0.83
CA GLN A 142 24.00 -27.91 0.63
C GLN A 142 23.37 -26.94 -0.37
N ALA A 143 23.20 -27.41 -1.62
CA ALA A 143 22.59 -26.67 -2.72
C ALA A 143 21.12 -27.06 -2.92
#